data_AF-A0A6G1BNN6-F1
#
_entry.id   AF-A0A6G1BNN6-F1
#
_cell.length_a   1.000
_cell.length_b   1.000
_cell.length_c   1.000
_cell.angle_alpha   90.00
_cell.angle_beta   90.00
_cell.angle_gamma   90.00
#
_symmetry.space_group_name_H-M   'P 1'
#
loop_
_entity.id
_entity.type
_entity.pdbx_description
1 polymer ?
#
loop_
_entity_poly.entity_id
_entity_poly.type
_entity_poly.pdbx_seq_one_letter_code
_entity_poly.pdbx_strand_id
1 'polypeptide(L)'
;MKSEASHKQGAAAGTKVTVLQSPMGLRSILSSLVAFFVVVSTVSLLVDRGQEGQVQLAVEQHQHQEVQLKKPAAAIVDEQKSVDQSSLRSQGQEAHAQWPSELLDDGDGDGEECNWSLGRWVYDDASRPLYSGLKCSFIFDEVACDKYGRNDTMYQHWRWQPHGCNLPRFNATKLLEKLRNKRLVFVGDSVNRNQWVSMVCMVEASIPDGRKMRVYNGSLISFKAFEYNATIDFYWSPLLLESNSDNPIIHRVEYRIIRADRIEKHASIWRDADVIVFNSYLWWRKQKADMMMKVMYGSFEDGDAKLDEVEMVDGFEIALKKLTEWLGTNINKNKTRIFFAGSSPAHSWASDWGGDDNKKCLNETEPIQREGYKGATTDYSMMDKAKEIFGALEPKGIHVQILNITQLSDYRKDAHPTIFRRQFVPLTKEQIANPSGYADCTHWCLPGVPDVWNEFLYAYLVHK
;
A
#
# COMPACT_ATOMS: atom_id res chain seq x y z
N MET A 1 -54.22 82.00 18.95
CA MET A 1 -53.43 83.12 19.50
C MET A 1 -51.96 82.75 19.39
N LYS A 2 -51.14 83.55 18.69
CA LYS A 2 -49.64 83.53 18.66
C LYS A 2 -48.96 82.21 18.22
N SER A 3 -47.81 82.17 17.54
CA SER A 3 -47.03 83.19 16.81
C SER A 3 -45.98 82.48 15.93
N GLU A 4 -45.70 83.03 14.73
CA GLU A 4 -44.36 83.41 14.16
C GLU A 4 -43.12 82.54 14.48
N ALA A 5 -42.13 82.27 13.58
CA ALA A 5 -41.87 82.52 12.14
C ALA A 5 -40.66 81.62 11.70
N SER A 6 -39.91 81.71 10.58
CA SER A 6 -39.81 82.69 9.48
C SER A 6 -39.09 82.15 8.20
N HIS A 7 -39.16 82.95 7.13
CA HIS A 7 -38.24 83.21 5.98
C HIS A 7 -37.34 82.11 5.32
N LYS A 8 -37.49 81.86 4.00
CA LYS A 8 -36.82 82.46 2.78
C LYS A 8 -35.40 81.90 2.55
N GLN A 9 -34.81 81.70 1.36
CA GLN A 9 -35.04 81.92 -0.10
C GLN A 9 -34.19 80.86 -0.88
N GLY A 10 -34.20 80.66 -2.21
CA GLY A 10 -34.99 81.22 -3.31
C GLY A 10 -34.27 81.13 -4.70
N ALA A 11 -34.97 80.63 -5.74
CA ALA A 11 -34.60 80.57 -7.18
C ALA A 11 -33.48 79.61 -7.68
N ALA A 12 -33.81 78.85 -8.74
CA ALA A 12 -32.86 78.25 -9.69
C ALA A 12 -33.50 78.10 -11.08
N ALA A 13 -32.80 78.50 -12.14
CA ALA A 13 -33.18 78.28 -13.54
C ALA A 13 -32.24 77.23 -14.18
N GLY A 14 -32.74 76.37 -15.06
CA GLY A 14 -31.99 75.20 -15.57
C GLY A 14 -31.27 75.41 -16.91
N THR A 15 -30.61 74.35 -17.43
CA THR A 15 -30.27 74.12 -18.86
C THR A 15 -29.61 72.73 -19.10
N LYS A 16 -30.05 72.00 -20.15
CA LYS A 16 -29.42 70.87 -20.92
C LYS A 16 -28.91 69.57 -20.25
N VAL A 17 -29.42 68.42 -20.76
CA VAL A 17 -28.72 67.16 -21.18
C VAL A 17 -29.60 66.54 -22.30
N THR A 18 -29.22 66.38 -23.58
CA THR A 18 -28.29 65.46 -24.29
C THR A 18 -28.83 64.04 -24.59
N VAL A 19 -29.24 63.86 -25.87
CA VAL A 19 -29.21 62.68 -26.78
C VAL A 19 -29.10 61.24 -26.21
N LEU A 20 -30.06 60.37 -26.59
CA LEU A 20 -29.92 58.90 -26.57
C LEU A 20 -29.12 58.38 -27.79
N GLN A 21 -28.30 57.36 -27.59
CA GLN A 21 -27.75 56.50 -28.66
C GLN A 21 -27.97 55.00 -28.38
N SER A 22 -27.98 54.22 -29.47
CA SER A 22 -28.47 52.84 -29.59
C SER A 22 -27.54 51.76 -28.99
N PRO A 23 -28.02 50.51 -28.74
CA PRO A 23 -27.27 49.52 -27.98
C PRO A 23 -26.24 48.73 -28.82
N MET A 24 -24.95 49.01 -28.62
CA MET A 24 -23.87 48.08 -28.94
C MET A 24 -23.56 47.22 -27.70
N GLY A 25 -24.19 46.04 -27.59
CA GLY A 25 -24.01 45.17 -26.41
C GLY A 25 -24.06 43.66 -26.66
N LEU A 26 -25.06 43.16 -27.40
CA LEU A 26 -25.32 41.71 -27.44
C LEU A 26 -24.33 40.88 -28.28
N ARG A 27 -23.85 41.39 -29.42
CA ARG A 27 -22.94 40.63 -30.30
C ARG A 27 -21.55 40.41 -29.70
N SER A 28 -21.05 41.35 -28.89
CA SER A 28 -19.73 41.20 -28.25
C SER A 28 -19.72 40.09 -27.20
N ILE A 29 -20.78 40.03 -26.38
CA ILE A 29 -20.93 39.03 -25.31
C ILE A 29 -21.06 37.61 -25.89
N LEU A 30 -21.87 37.44 -26.95
CA LEU A 30 -22.01 36.16 -27.65
C LEU A 30 -20.69 35.68 -28.28
N SER A 31 -19.94 36.57 -28.93
CA SER A 31 -18.62 36.22 -29.48
C SER A 31 -17.63 35.80 -28.39
N SER A 32 -17.65 36.47 -27.24
CA SER A 32 -16.78 36.16 -26.10
C SER A 32 -17.10 34.80 -25.46
N LEU A 33 -18.40 34.47 -25.33
CA LEU A 33 -18.85 33.16 -24.84
C LEU A 33 -18.46 32.02 -25.79
N VAL A 34 -18.65 32.19 -27.11
CA VAL A 34 -18.23 31.18 -28.10
C VAL A 34 -16.71 30.99 -28.08
N ALA A 35 -15.93 32.06 -27.98
CA ALA A 35 -14.48 31.96 -27.84
C ALA A 35 -14.07 31.20 -26.55
N PHE A 36 -14.75 31.46 -25.43
CA PHE A 36 -14.50 30.75 -24.17
C PHE A 36 -14.80 29.24 -24.29
N PHE A 37 -15.94 28.87 -24.87
CA PHE A 37 -16.26 27.45 -25.09
C PHE A 37 -15.28 26.76 -26.03
N VAL A 38 -14.84 27.41 -27.12
CA VAL A 38 -13.81 26.84 -28.02
C VAL A 38 -12.48 26.65 -27.29
N VAL A 39 -12.06 27.60 -26.45
CA VAL A 39 -10.81 27.47 -25.66
C VAL A 39 -10.94 26.33 -24.66
N VAL A 40 -12.03 26.25 -23.88
CA VAL A 40 -12.25 25.17 -22.91
C VAL A 40 -12.28 23.80 -23.60
N SER A 41 -13.05 23.64 -24.68
CA SER A 41 -13.09 22.37 -25.44
C SER A 41 -11.73 22.01 -26.04
N THR A 42 -10.95 22.98 -26.49
CA THR A 42 -9.59 22.74 -27.02
C THR A 42 -8.62 22.32 -25.91
N VAL A 43 -8.71 22.94 -24.72
CA VAL A 43 -7.91 22.55 -23.55
C VAL A 43 -8.29 21.15 -23.07
N SER A 44 -9.58 20.82 -22.97
CA SER A 44 -10.04 19.45 -22.66
C SER A 44 -9.51 18.43 -23.67
N LEU A 45 -9.62 18.69 -24.98
CA LEU A 45 -9.07 17.81 -26.03
C LEU A 45 -7.54 17.64 -25.96
N LEU A 46 -6.81 18.66 -25.49
CA LEU A 46 -5.36 18.56 -25.29
C LEU A 46 -5.00 17.80 -24.01
N VAL A 47 -5.82 17.90 -22.96
CA VAL A 47 -5.68 17.10 -21.72
C VAL A 47 -6.02 15.63 -21.99
N ASP A 48 -7.12 15.35 -22.68
CA ASP A 48 -7.53 13.98 -23.06
C ASP A 48 -6.46 13.33 -23.95
N ARG A 49 -5.94 14.04 -24.96
CA ARG A 49 -4.81 13.54 -25.77
C ARG A 49 -3.52 13.35 -24.97
N GLY A 50 -3.30 14.17 -23.95
CA GLY A 50 -2.19 13.99 -23.01
C GLY A 50 -2.34 12.71 -22.18
N GLN A 51 -3.57 12.39 -21.76
CA GLN A 51 -3.89 11.15 -21.06
C GLN A 51 -3.82 9.94 -22.00
N GLU A 52 -4.38 10.01 -23.22
CA GLU A 52 -4.25 8.96 -24.24
C GLU A 52 -2.77 8.64 -24.53
N GLY A 53 -1.92 9.66 -24.69
CA GLY A 53 -0.49 9.49 -24.89
C GLY A 53 0.21 8.80 -23.70
N GLN A 54 -0.17 9.12 -22.46
CA GLN A 54 0.34 8.42 -21.27
C GLN A 54 -0.17 6.98 -21.16
N VAL A 55 -1.44 6.73 -21.48
CA VAL A 55 -2.04 5.39 -21.50
C VAL A 55 -1.36 4.53 -22.56
N GLN A 56 -1.13 5.06 -23.76
CA GLN A 56 -0.49 4.32 -24.84
C GLN A 56 0.99 3.99 -24.53
N LEU A 57 1.75 4.93 -23.94
CA LEU A 57 3.08 4.64 -23.40
C LEU A 57 3.05 3.55 -22.32
N ALA A 58 2.07 3.57 -21.41
CA ALA A 58 1.94 2.55 -20.37
C ALA A 58 1.60 1.16 -20.96
N VAL A 59 0.76 1.10 -21.98
CA VAL A 59 0.40 -0.14 -22.70
C VAL A 59 1.58 -0.71 -23.48
N GLU A 60 2.32 0.12 -24.22
CA GLU A 60 3.53 -0.31 -24.95
C GLU A 60 4.64 -0.79 -24.00
N GLN A 61 4.84 -0.11 -22.87
CA GLN A 61 5.77 -0.55 -21.82
C GLN A 61 5.36 -1.91 -21.22
N HIS A 62 4.07 -2.17 -21.06
CA HIS A 62 3.58 -3.45 -20.53
C HIS A 62 3.71 -4.59 -21.54
N GLN A 63 3.52 -4.34 -22.85
CA GLN A 63 3.81 -5.32 -23.90
C GLN A 63 5.30 -5.72 -23.92
N HIS A 64 6.21 -4.75 -23.77
CA HIS A 64 7.64 -5.06 -23.66
C HIS A 64 7.98 -5.92 -22.42
N GLN A 65 7.23 -5.78 -21.34
CA GLN A 65 7.39 -6.60 -20.12
C GLN A 65 6.89 -8.04 -20.31
N GLU A 66 5.82 -8.26 -21.09
CA GLU A 66 5.38 -9.61 -21.47
C GLU A 66 6.35 -10.30 -22.44
N VAL A 67 6.89 -9.56 -23.42
CA VAL A 67 7.83 -10.11 -24.43
C VAL A 67 9.13 -10.58 -23.79
N GLN A 68 9.62 -9.89 -22.74
CA GLN A 68 10.80 -10.33 -21.98
C GLN A 68 10.58 -11.65 -21.21
N LEU A 69 9.35 -12.00 -20.85
CA LEU A 69 9.03 -13.32 -20.24
C LEU A 69 8.84 -14.44 -21.27
N LYS A 70 8.63 -14.13 -22.55
CA LYS A 70 8.46 -15.12 -23.64
C LYS A 70 9.77 -15.38 -24.40
N LYS A 71 10.80 -15.89 -23.70
CA LYS A 71 11.81 -16.72 -24.37
C LYS A 71 11.31 -18.17 -24.43
N PRO A 72 11.32 -18.83 -25.59
CA PRO A 72 10.62 -20.09 -25.75
C PRO A 72 11.36 -21.27 -25.10
N ALA A 73 10.68 -21.95 -24.18
CA ALA A 73 11.00 -23.34 -23.83
C ALA A 73 10.56 -24.26 -24.97
N ALA A 74 11.31 -24.25 -26.08
CA ALA A 74 11.04 -25.06 -27.26
C ALA A 74 12.09 -26.16 -27.40
N ALA A 75 11.91 -27.27 -26.67
CA ALA A 75 12.35 -28.63 -27.03
C ALA A 75 12.15 -29.63 -25.87
N ILE A 76 10.92 -30.13 -25.66
CA ILE A 76 10.65 -31.57 -25.45
C ILE A 76 9.23 -31.84 -25.99
N VAL A 77 9.15 -32.38 -27.20
CA VAL A 77 7.98 -33.12 -27.72
C VAL A 77 8.56 -34.35 -28.41
N ASP A 78 8.48 -35.51 -27.78
CA ASP A 78 7.67 -36.63 -28.27
C ASP A 78 7.66 -37.78 -27.23
N GLU A 79 6.72 -38.70 -27.38
CA GLU A 79 6.54 -39.98 -26.67
C GLU A 79 6.23 -39.89 -25.14
N GLN A 80 5.28 -40.66 -24.56
CA GLN A 80 4.63 -41.86 -25.07
C GLN A 80 3.22 -42.12 -24.48
N LYS A 81 2.31 -42.50 -25.38
CA LYS A 81 1.17 -43.45 -25.26
C LYS A 81 0.34 -43.55 -23.96
N SER A 82 -0.96 -43.37 -24.16
CA SER A 82 -2.10 -44.03 -23.52
C SER A 82 -1.82 -45.28 -22.67
N VAL A 83 -2.23 -45.24 -21.41
CA VAL A 83 -2.59 -46.42 -20.60
C VAL A 83 -3.96 -46.17 -19.96
N ASP A 84 -4.73 -47.25 -19.83
CA ASP A 84 -6.18 -47.25 -19.69
C ASP A 84 -6.71 -46.86 -18.30
N GLN A 85 -7.97 -46.45 -18.25
CA GLN A 85 -8.66 -45.96 -17.07
C GLN A 85 -9.50 -47.07 -16.41
N SER A 86 -8.93 -47.85 -15.49
CA SER A 86 -9.73 -48.74 -14.64
C SER A 86 -9.14 -49.05 -13.26
N SER A 87 -10.03 -49.09 -12.26
CA SER A 87 -9.86 -49.62 -10.90
C SER A 87 -8.74 -49.04 -10.01
N LEU A 88 -9.13 -48.13 -9.12
CA LEU A 88 -9.15 -48.44 -7.68
C LEU A 88 -10.06 -47.46 -6.92
N ARG A 89 -11.09 -48.01 -6.27
CA ARG A 89 -12.14 -47.28 -5.56
C ARG A 89 -12.00 -47.57 -4.07
N SER A 90 -11.31 -46.70 -3.34
CA SER A 90 -11.20 -46.80 -1.87
C SER A 90 -11.14 -45.42 -1.22
N GLN A 91 -12.24 -45.09 -0.53
CA GLN A 91 -12.37 -44.23 0.65
C GLN A 91 -11.14 -43.40 1.06
N GLY A 92 -11.26 -42.07 0.95
CA GLY A 92 -10.47 -41.10 1.71
C GLY A 92 -11.44 -40.13 2.40
N GLN A 93 -11.44 -40.10 3.73
CA GLN A 93 -12.35 -39.25 4.52
C GLN A 93 -11.94 -37.78 4.45
N GLU A 94 -12.92 -36.88 4.51
CA GLU A 94 -12.68 -35.44 4.68
C GLU A 94 -12.04 -35.17 6.04
N ALA A 95 -10.73 -34.95 6.07
CA ALA A 95 -10.02 -34.54 7.27
C ALA A 95 -10.26 -33.04 7.53
N HIS A 96 -11.22 -32.73 8.41
CA HIS A 96 -11.34 -31.40 8.99
C HIS A 96 -10.05 -31.04 9.74
N ALA A 97 -9.22 -30.19 9.14
CA ALA A 97 -7.99 -29.68 9.73
C ALA A 97 -8.30 -28.62 10.82
N GLN A 98 -8.73 -29.10 11.99
CA GLN A 98 -8.85 -28.27 13.18
C GLN A 98 -7.45 -28.00 13.76
N TRP A 99 -7.17 -26.75 14.10
CA TRP A 99 -5.87 -26.32 14.63
C TRP A 99 -5.62 -26.96 16.00
N PRO A 100 -4.57 -27.78 16.20
CA PRO A 100 -4.22 -28.28 17.52
C PRO A 100 -3.59 -27.15 18.34
N SER A 101 -4.21 -26.83 19.47
CA SER A 101 -3.47 -26.26 20.61
C SER A 101 -2.58 -27.36 21.22
N GLU A 102 -1.55 -26.93 21.97
CA GLU A 102 -0.60 -27.77 22.71
C GLU A 102 0.46 -28.49 21.86
N LEU A 103 1.66 -27.91 21.86
CA LEU A 103 2.84 -28.55 22.45
C LEU A 103 3.68 -27.43 23.07
N LEU A 104 3.77 -27.40 24.40
CA LEU A 104 4.62 -26.49 25.15
C LEU A 104 5.92 -27.17 25.60
N ASP A 105 6.94 -26.31 25.61
CA ASP A 105 8.05 -26.23 26.56
C ASP A 105 9.44 -26.72 26.14
N ASP A 106 10.39 -25.80 26.35
CA ASP A 106 11.72 -25.99 26.94
C ASP A 106 12.29 -24.58 27.19
N GLY A 107 11.90 -23.92 28.29
CA GLY A 107 12.40 -22.58 28.60
C GLY A 107 11.79 -21.88 29.82
N ASP A 108 12.04 -22.43 31.02
CA ASP A 108 11.56 -21.91 32.31
C ASP A 108 11.87 -20.42 32.56
N GLY A 109 10.89 -19.71 33.12
CA GLY A 109 10.90 -18.27 33.33
C GLY A 109 9.50 -17.71 33.59
N ASP A 110 9.12 -17.63 34.86
CA ASP A 110 7.91 -16.91 35.33
C ASP A 110 7.95 -15.45 34.84
N GLY A 111 7.13 -15.11 33.84
CA GLY A 111 7.30 -13.86 33.09
C GLY A 111 6.20 -13.58 32.06
N GLU A 112 5.98 -12.28 31.82
CA GLU A 112 4.97 -11.76 30.89
C GLU A 112 5.18 -12.28 29.45
N GLU A 113 4.08 -12.50 28.71
CA GLU A 113 4.11 -12.93 27.32
C GLU A 113 4.99 -11.99 26.46
N CYS A 114 6.08 -12.52 25.90
CA CYS A 114 7.11 -11.67 25.30
C CYS A 114 6.57 -10.76 24.18
N ASN A 115 6.67 -9.45 24.41
CA ASN A 115 6.27 -8.44 23.45
C ASN A 115 7.35 -8.26 22.36
N TRP A 116 7.23 -9.02 21.27
CA TRP A 116 8.15 -8.94 20.12
C TRP A 116 8.35 -7.54 19.53
N SER A 117 7.41 -6.61 19.73
CA SER A 117 7.49 -5.25 19.16
C SER A 117 8.35 -4.26 19.97
N LEU A 118 8.77 -4.62 21.18
CA LEU A 118 9.71 -3.83 21.99
C LEU A 118 11.07 -4.49 21.94
N GLY A 119 12.10 -3.73 21.53
CA GLY A 119 13.41 -4.29 21.23
C GLY A 119 14.36 -3.26 20.62
N ARG A 120 15.45 -3.77 20.05
CA ARG A 120 16.46 -2.97 19.33
C ARG A 120 16.94 -3.67 18.08
N TRP A 121 17.49 -2.89 17.15
CA TRP A 121 18.24 -3.43 16.02
C TRP A 121 19.63 -3.87 16.46
N VAL A 122 20.05 -5.04 15.99
CA VAL A 122 21.36 -5.64 16.24
C VAL A 122 21.97 -6.00 14.90
N TYR A 123 23.24 -5.65 14.70
CA TYR A 123 24.01 -6.03 13.52
C TYR A 123 24.39 -7.52 13.59
N ASP A 124 24.19 -8.25 12.50
CA ASP A 124 24.40 -9.70 12.39
C ASP A 124 24.78 -10.05 10.94
N ASP A 125 26.08 -9.97 10.64
CA ASP A 125 26.65 -10.37 9.35
C ASP A 125 26.70 -11.89 9.14
N ALA A 126 26.58 -12.68 10.21
CA ALA A 126 26.63 -14.14 10.16
C ALA A 126 25.31 -14.79 9.72
N SER A 127 24.15 -14.17 9.99
CA SER A 127 22.83 -14.72 9.67
C SER A 127 22.00 -13.90 8.67
N ARG A 128 22.48 -12.72 8.25
CA ARG A 128 21.79 -11.80 7.34
C ARG A 128 22.60 -11.47 6.08
N PRO A 129 21.95 -11.10 4.97
CA PRO A 129 20.50 -11.17 4.74
C PRO A 129 19.99 -12.62 4.61
N LEU A 130 18.67 -12.81 4.76
CA LEU A 130 18.04 -14.15 4.68
C LEU A 130 18.09 -14.75 3.25
N TYR A 131 18.24 -13.91 2.24
CA TYR A 131 18.40 -14.26 0.82
C TYR A 131 19.21 -13.15 0.12
N SER A 132 19.73 -13.42 -1.08
CA SER A 132 20.42 -12.41 -1.89
C SER A 132 19.43 -11.72 -2.82
N GLY A 133 19.37 -10.38 -2.79
CA GLY A 133 18.47 -9.60 -3.63
C GLY A 133 18.71 -9.83 -5.13
N LEU A 134 19.98 -9.93 -5.52
CA LEU A 134 20.39 -10.28 -6.89
C LEU A 134 19.94 -11.67 -7.37
N LYS A 135 19.58 -12.60 -6.46
CA LYS A 135 19.15 -13.96 -6.83
C LYS A 135 17.63 -14.13 -6.90
N CYS A 136 16.86 -13.34 -6.15
CA CYS A 136 15.40 -13.48 -6.15
C CYS A 136 14.76 -12.90 -7.42
N SER A 137 14.33 -13.78 -8.33
CA SER A 137 13.68 -13.43 -9.60
C SER A 137 12.31 -12.72 -9.47
N PHE A 138 11.77 -12.65 -8.24
CA PHE A 138 10.47 -12.06 -7.95
C PHE A 138 10.54 -10.60 -7.49
N ILE A 139 11.73 -10.05 -7.18
CA ILE A 139 11.87 -8.65 -6.74
C ILE A 139 11.43 -7.69 -7.86
N PHE A 140 10.66 -6.66 -7.47
CA PHE A 140 10.30 -5.56 -8.37
C PHE A 140 11.41 -4.51 -8.44
N ASP A 141 11.59 -3.93 -9.62
CA ASP A 141 12.68 -3.00 -9.93
C ASP A 141 12.66 -1.72 -9.05
N GLU A 142 11.52 -1.39 -8.43
CA GLU A 142 11.36 -0.30 -7.47
C GLU A 142 12.09 -0.50 -6.14
N VAL A 143 12.40 -1.75 -5.77
CA VAL A 143 12.95 -2.13 -4.45
C VAL A 143 14.21 -3.01 -4.55
N ALA A 144 14.67 -3.32 -5.76
CA ALA A 144 15.86 -4.13 -6.04
C ALA A 144 17.18 -3.33 -5.94
N CYS A 145 17.49 -2.77 -4.76
CA CYS A 145 18.58 -1.79 -4.60
C CYS A 145 19.96 -2.29 -5.07
N ASP A 146 20.30 -3.56 -4.81
CA ASP A 146 21.52 -4.22 -5.31
C ASP A 146 21.64 -4.10 -6.84
N LYS A 147 20.54 -4.34 -7.56
CA LYS A 147 20.48 -4.31 -9.03
C LYS A 147 20.64 -2.90 -9.59
N TYR A 148 20.29 -1.89 -8.81
CA TYR A 148 20.34 -0.47 -9.19
C TYR A 148 21.55 0.27 -8.60
N GLY A 149 22.59 -0.46 -8.18
CA GLY A 149 23.92 0.10 -7.88
C GLY A 149 24.07 0.67 -6.47
N ARG A 150 23.24 0.23 -5.52
CA ARG A 150 23.48 0.52 -4.10
C ARG A 150 24.69 -0.28 -3.61
N ASN A 151 25.75 0.40 -3.20
CA ASN A 151 27.01 -0.23 -2.79
C ASN A 151 27.15 -0.41 -1.28
N ASP A 152 26.43 0.37 -0.48
CA ASP A 152 26.38 0.21 0.97
C ASP A 152 25.40 -0.91 1.34
N THR A 153 25.92 -2.07 1.73
CA THR A 153 25.08 -3.24 2.06
C THR A 153 24.74 -3.36 3.55
N MET A 154 25.29 -2.49 4.41
CA MET A 154 25.15 -2.59 5.87
C MET A 154 23.68 -2.69 6.32
N TYR A 155 22.77 -1.96 5.65
CA TYR A 155 21.33 -1.97 5.93
C TYR A 155 20.69 -3.38 5.86
N GLN A 156 21.28 -4.31 5.09
CA GLN A 156 20.80 -5.68 4.93
C GLN A 156 21.14 -6.58 6.12
N HIS A 157 22.15 -6.22 6.91
CA HIS A 157 22.72 -7.04 7.98
C HIS A 157 22.15 -6.74 9.38
N TRP A 158 21.08 -5.94 9.47
CA TRP A 158 20.41 -5.65 10.72
C TRP A 158 19.25 -6.62 10.98
N ARG A 159 19.19 -7.18 12.18
CA ARG A 159 18.05 -7.97 12.69
C ARG A 159 17.40 -7.28 13.88
N TRP A 160 16.11 -7.54 14.09
CA TRP A 160 15.42 -7.11 15.30
C TRP A 160 15.64 -8.10 16.45
N GLN A 161 15.94 -7.59 17.63
CA GLN A 161 16.05 -8.33 18.88
C GLN A 161 15.02 -7.78 19.87
N PRO A 162 13.94 -8.52 20.17
CA PRO A 162 13.03 -8.16 21.25
C PRO A 162 13.76 -8.07 22.60
N HIS A 163 13.27 -7.25 23.51
CA HIS A 163 13.67 -7.32 24.92
C HIS A 163 13.06 -8.58 25.55
N GLY A 164 13.80 -9.24 26.45
CA GLY A 164 13.31 -10.41 27.20
C GLY A 164 13.23 -11.74 26.45
N CYS A 165 13.18 -11.76 25.12
CA CYS A 165 13.17 -13.02 24.35
C CYS A 165 13.81 -12.90 22.95
N ASN A 166 13.86 -14.03 22.23
CA ASN A 166 14.31 -14.12 20.84
C ASN A 166 13.12 -14.31 19.89
N LEU A 167 13.20 -13.70 18.69
CA LEU A 167 12.31 -14.08 17.60
C LEU A 167 12.66 -15.50 17.11
N PRO A 168 11.66 -16.35 16.79
CA PRO A 168 11.90 -17.64 16.16
C PRO A 168 12.63 -17.47 14.82
N ARG A 169 13.75 -18.18 14.63
CA ARG A 169 14.51 -18.13 13.38
C ARG A 169 13.64 -18.57 12.20
N PHE A 170 13.58 -17.74 11.17
CA PHE A 170 12.84 -18.03 9.95
C PHE A 170 13.28 -19.35 9.30
N ASN A 171 12.30 -20.12 8.83
CA ASN A 171 12.52 -21.34 8.07
C ASN A 171 11.45 -21.45 6.97
N ALA A 172 11.88 -21.33 5.71
CA ALA A 172 11.00 -21.33 4.55
C ALA A 172 10.16 -22.62 4.44
N THR A 173 10.78 -23.79 4.63
CA THR A 173 10.08 -25.08 4.59
C THR A 173 9.00 -25.18 5.67
N LYS A 174 9.27 -24.76 6.92
CA LYS A 174 8.26 -24.74 7.99
C LYS A 174 7.09 -23.82 7.65
N LEU A 175 7.34 -22.66 7.04
CA LEU A 175 6.28 -21.75 6.61
C LEU A 175 5.45 -22.37 5.47
N LEU A 176 6.11 -22.93 4.46
CA LEU A 176 5.46 -23.54 3.30
C LEU A 176 4.63 -24.77 3.71
N GLU A 177 5.09 -25.57 4.68
CA GLU A 177 4.29 -26.64 5.30
C GLU A 177 3.09 -26.08 6.09
N LYS A 178 3.25 -25.00 6.87
CA LYS A 178 2.12 -24.35 7.57
C LYS A 178 1.06 -23.81 6.60
N LEU A 179 1.49 -23.43 5.40
CA LEU A 179 0.68 -22.96 4.27
C LEU A 179 0.27 -24.07 3.28
N ARG A 180 0.58 -25.35 3.55
CA ARG A 180 0.22 -26.46 2.65
C ARG A 180 -1.29 -26.53 2.45
N ASN A 181 -1.74 -26.58 1.20
CA ASN A 181 -3.15 -26.49 0.78
C ASN A 181 -3.88 -25.19 1.20
N LYS A 182 -3.14 -24.10 1.47
CA LYS A 182 -3.71 -22.83 1.95
C LYS A 182 -3.34 -21.63 1.08
N ARG A 183 -4.14 -20.58 1.25
CA ARG A 183 -4.01 -19.28 0.59
C ARG A 183 -3.72 -18.18 1.60
N LEU A 184 -2.52 -17.59 1.49
CA LEU A 184 -2.10 -16.37 2.19
C LEU A 184 -2.28 -15.19 1.24
N VAL A 185 -2.98 -14.12 1.65
CA VAL A 185 -3.19 -12.91 0.84
C VAL A 185 -2.79 -11.66 1.60
N PHE A 186 -1.87 -10.87 1.02
CA PHE A 186 -1.57 -9.51 1.42
C PHE A 186 -2.55 -8.56 0.71
N VAL A 187 -3.24 -7.69 1.44
CA VAL A 187 -4.28 -6.80 0.90
C VAL A 187 -3.99 -5.36 1.33
N GLY A 188 -3.61 -4.50 0.39
CA GLY A 188 -3.24 -3.14 0.76
C GLY A 188 -2.57 -2.30 -0.31
N ASP A 189 -1.74 -1.36 0.16
CA ASP A 189 -1.00 -0.39 -0.66
C ASP A 189 0.37 -0.93 -1.16
N SER A 190 1.18 -0.05 -1.75
CA SER A 190 2.48 -0.39 -2.32
C SER A 190 3.51 -0.85 -1.28
N VAL A 191 3.36 -0.50 0.00
CA VAL A 191 4.22 -0.99 1.08
C VAL A 191 3.82 -2.42 1.48
N ASN A 192 2.54 -2.74 1.45
CA ASN A 192 2.09 -4.12 1.61
C ASN A 192 2.54 -5.02 0.46
N ARG A 193 2.60 -4.47 -0.77
CA ARG A 193 3.27 -5.12 -1.91
C ARG A 193 4.76 -5.35 -1.64
N ASN A 194 5.44 -4.39 -1.00
CA ASN A 194 6.85 -4.52 -0.60
C ASN A 194 7.06 -5.69 0.38
N GLN A 195 6.13 -5.86 1.34
CA GLN A 195 6.13 -6.98 2.28
C GLN A 195 5.84 -8.32 1.59
N TRP A 196 4.89 -8.35 0.65
CA TRP A 196 4.62 -9.55 -0.15
C TRP A 196 5.83 -9.99 -0.98
N VAL A 197 6.52 -9.07 -1.67
CA VAL A 197 7.74 -9.40 -2.43
C VAL A 197 8.82 -9.99 -1.52
N SER A 198 9.03 -9.41 -0.34
CA SER A 198 9.93 -9.95 0.68
C SER A 198 9.56 -11.38 1.06
N MET A 199 8.28 -11.64 1.39
CA MET A 199 7.80 -12.97 1.77
C MET A 199 8.04 -14.00 0.66
N VAL A 200 7.77 -13.63 -0.59
CA VAL A 200 8.04 -14.47 -1.76
C VAL A 200 9.54 -14.78 -1.86
N CYS A 201 10.43 -13.79 -1.73
CA CYS A 201 11.88 -14.02 -1.80
C CYS A 201 12.43 -14.85 -0.64
N MET A 202 11.86 -14.70 0.57
CA MET A 202 12.23 -15.52 1.72
C MET A 202 11.89 -17.01 1.52
N VAL A 203 10.84 -17.34 0.75
CA VAL A 203 10.46 -18.75 0.50
C VAL A 203 10.97 -19.33 -0.83
N GLU A 204 11.09 -18.52 -1.89
CA GLU A 204 11.31 -19.01 -3.26
C GLU A 204 12.66 -19.72 -3.44
N ALA A 205 13.68 -19.30 -2.70
CA ALA A 205 15.01 -19.92 -2.71
C ALA A 205 15.00 -21.37 -2.16
N SER A 206 13.96 -21.77 -1.43
CA SER A 206 13.76 -23.15 -0.96
C SER A 206 12.93 -24.03 -1.92
N ILE A 207 12.39 -23.44 -3.00
CA ILE A 207 11.55 -24.12 -3.98
C ILE A 207 12.31 -24.25 -5.30
N PRO A 208 12.46 -25.47 -5.86
CA PRO A 208 13.13 -25.66 -7.15
C PRO A 208 12.51 -24.83 -8.29
N ASP A 209 13.33 -24.46 -9.27
CA ASP A 209 12.85 -23.79 -10.48
C ASP A 209 11.88 -24.72 -11.25
N GLY A 210 10.86 -24.12 -11.87
CA GLY A 210 9.72 -24.85 -12.44
C GLY A 210 8.71 -25.38 -11.41
N ARG A 211 9.03 -25.42 -10.10
CA ARG A 211 8.07 -25.74 -9.03
C ARG A 211 7.40 -24.52 -8.38
N LYS A 212 7.71 -23.33 -8.89
CA LYS A 212 7.19 -22.02 -8.48
C LYS A 212 6.78 -21.18 -9.69
N MET A 213 5.76 -20.33 -9.55
CA MET A 213 5.41 -19.33 -10.57
C MET A 213 4.79 -18.06 -9.98
N ARG A 214 4.84 -16.95 -10.73
CA ARG A 214 4.02 -15.74 -10.50
C ARG A 214 2.96 -15.62 -11.60
N VAL A 215 1.73 -15.30 -11.19
CA VAL A 215 0.57 -15.06 -12.08
C VAL A 215 0.02 -13.67 -11.79
N TYR A 216 -0.37 -12.95 -12.84
CA TYR A 216 -1.04 -11.66 -12.75
C TYR A 216 -2.50 -11.81 -13.20
N ASN A 217 -3.44 -11.22 -12.46
CA ASN A 217 -4.85 -11.18 -12.80
C ASN A 217 -5.46 -9.84 -12.31
N GLY A 218 -5.34 -8.81 -13.14
CA GLY A 218 -5.77 -7.45 -12.78
C GLY A 218 -5.04 -6.96 -11.53
N SER A 219 -5.81 -6.62 -10.49
CA SER A 219 -5.29 -6.17 -9.18
C SER A 219 -4.71 -7.29 -8.30
N LEU A 220 -4.82 -8.56 -8.69
CA LEU A 220 -4.27 -9.72 -7.97
C LEU A 220 -2.95 -10.19 -8.60
N ILE A 221 -1.94 -10.43 -7.76
CA ILE A 221 -0.67 -11.04 -8.12
C ILE A 221 -0.46 -12.28 -7.23
N SER A 222 -0.41 -13.46 -7.81
CA SER A 222 -0.27 -14.73 -7.08
C SER A 222 1.11 -15.34 -7.26
N PHE A 223 1.83 -15.61 -6.16
CA PHE A 223 2.93 -16.58 -6.16
C PHE A 223 2.38 -17.96 -5.80
N LYS A 224 2.68 -18.97 -6.62
CA LYS A 224 2.26 -20.37 -6.40
C LYS A 224 3.45 -21.25 -6.10
N ALA A 225 3.39 -22.02 -5.02
CA ALA A 225 4.35 -23.05 -4.65
C ALA A 225 3.71 -24.43 -4.88
N PHE A 226 3.98 -25.06 -6.03
CA PHE A 226 3.18 -26.20 -6.51
C PHE A 226 3.28 -27.44 -5.61
N GLU A 227 4.46 -27.73 -5.07
CA GLU A 227 4.69 -28.89 -4.20
C GLU A 227 3.95 -28.81 -2.86
N TYR A 228 3.64 -27.60 -2.41
CA TYR A 228 2.88 -27.33 -1.19
C TYR A 228 1.38 -27.11 -1.49
N ASN A 229 0.98 -27.04 -2.76
CA ASN A 229 -0.35 -26.59 -3.18
C ASN A 229 -0.75 -25.29 -2.45
N ALA A 230 0.19 -24.36 -2.35
CA ALA A 230 0.06 -23.14 -1.55
C ALA A 230 0.15 -21.89 -2.45
N THR A 231 -0.58 -20.83 -2.09
CA THR A 231 -0.42 -19.51 -2.72
C THR A 231 -0.10 -18.43 -1.71
N ILE A 232 0.76 -17.50 -2.15
CA ILE A 232 1.12 -16.27 -1.45
C ILE A 232 0.79 -15.13 -2.40
N ASP A 233 -0.34 -14.48 -2.16
CA ASP A 233 -0.96 -13.51 -3.06
C ASP A 233 -0.76 -12.08 -2.55
N PHE A 234 -0.76 -11.12 -3.46
CA PHE A 234 -0.96 -9.69 -3.18
C PHE A 234 -2.17 -9.19 -3.95
N TYR A 235 -3.06 -8.46 -3.26
CA TYR A 235 -4.19 -7.77 -3.87
C TYR A 235 -4.08 -6.26 -3.64
N TRP A 236 -4.06 -5.50 -4.74
CA TRP A 236 -4.03 -4.04 -4.71
C TRP A 236 -5.38 -3.48 -4.22
N SER A 237 -5.37 -2.98 -2.98
CA SER A 237 -6.53 -2.34 -2.34
C SER A 237 -6.03 -1.26 -1.37
N PRO A 238 -5.44 -0.18 -1.90
CA PRO A 238 -4.59 0.73 -1.14
C PRO A 238 -5.33 1.53 -0.07
N LEU A 239 -6.63 1.76 -0.25
CA LEU A 239 -7.53 2.40 0.71
C LEU A 239 -8.57 1.41 1.30
N LEU A 240 -8.39 0.10 1.07
CA LEU A 240 -9.26 -1.02 1.47
C LEU A 240 -10.67 -1.04 0.83
N LEU A 241 -11.38 0.09 0.88
CA LEU A 241 -12.66 0.30 0.19
C LEU A 241 -12.45 0.54 -1.31
N GLU A 242 -13.54 0.45 -2.07
CA GLU A 242 -13.54 0.83 -3.49
C GLU A 242 -13.19 2.31 -3.64
N SER A 243 -12.30 2.62 -4.59
CA SER A 243 -11.74 3.96 -4.75
C SER A 243 -11.44 4.31 -6.20
N ASN A 244 -11.25 5.60 -6.48
CA ASN A 244 -10.74 6.07 -7.78
C ASN A 244 -9.25 5.70 -8.05
N SER A 245 -8.66 4.85 -7.20
CA SER A 245 -7.24 4.53 -7.18
C SER A 245 -6.97 3.00 -7.16
N ASP A 246 -7.98 2.17 -7.44
CA ASP A 246 -7.92 0.70 -7.39
C ASP A 246 -7.21 0.05 -8.59
N ASN A 247 -6.75 0.84 -9.57
CA ASN A 247 -5.97 0.35 -10.69
C ASN A 247 -4.46 0.34 -10.32
N PRO A 248 -3.77 -0.82 -10.26
CA PRO A 248 -2.39 -0.91 -9.79
C PRO A 248 -1.38 -0.17 -10.68
N ILE A 249 -1.77 0.24 -11.90
CA ILE A 249 -0.96 1.01 -12.84
C ILE A 249 -1.38 2.49 -12.83
N ILE A 250 -2.69 2.75 -12.97
CA ILE A 250 -3.26 4.10 -13.14
C ILE A 250 -3.97 4.55 -11.85
N HIS A 251 -3.19 4.90 -10.82
CA HIS A 251 -3.69 5.34 -9.49
C HIS A 251 -3.07 6.67 -9.01
N ARG A 252 -2.34 7.36 -9.89
CA ARG A 252 -1.77 8.69 -9.62
C ARG A 252 -2.79 9.74 -10.03
N VAL A 253 -3.67 10.06 -9.07
CA VAL A 253 -4.76 11.04 -9.21
C VAL A 253 -4.49 12.26 -8.35
N GLU A 254 -5.05 13.41 -8.71
CA GLU A 254 -4.90 14.67 -7.97
C GLU A 254 -5.55 14.60 -6.57
N TYR A 255 -6.75 14.04 -6.50
CA TYR A 255 -7.49 13.79 -5.26
C TYR A 255 -7.96 12.34 -5.21
N ARG A 256 -7.90 11.75 -4.01
CA ARG A 256 -8.40 10.39 -3.77
C ARG A 256 -9.84 10.45 -3.29
N ILE A 257 -10.66 9.52 -3.78
CA ILE A 257 -12.05 9.34 -3.35
C ILE A 257 -12.22 7.87 -2.93
N ILE A 258 -12.70 7.66 -1.70
CA ILE A 258 -13.22 6.36 -1.25
C ILE A 258 -14.75 6.32 -1.36
N ARG A 259 -15.32 5.14 -1.61
CA ARG A 259 -16.76 4.88 -1.46
C ARG A 259 -17.01 4.26 -0.09
N ALA A 260 -17.60 5.02 0.83
CA ALA A 260 -17.71 4.66 2.26
C ALA A 260 -18.46 3.33 2.51
N ASP A 261 -19.35 2.96 1.59
CA ASP A 261 -20.30 1.87 1.69
C ASP A 261 -20.03 0.74 0.66
N ARG A 262 -18.84 0.70 0.05
CA ARG A 262 -18.46 -0.32 -0.95
C ARG A 262 -17.10 -0.95 -0.64
N ILE A 263 -17.12 -2.27 -0.42
CA ILE A 263 -15.94 -3.12 -0.24
C ILE A 263 -16.08 -4.47 -0.95
N GLU A 264 -17.28 -4.82 -1.38
CA GLU A 264 -17.70 -6.15 -1.80
C GLU A 264 -16.91 -6.64 -3.04
N LYS A 265 -16.61 -5.74 -3.98
CA LYS A 265 -15.73 -6.02 -5.13
C LYS A 265 -14.34 -6.50 -4.67
N HIS A 266 -13.72 -5.80 -3.72
CA HIS A 266 -12.41 -6.18 -3.17
C HIS A 266 -12.51 -7.46 -2.36
N ALA A 267 -13.49 -7.53 -1.45
CA ALA A 267 -13.68 -8.66 -0.55
C ALA A 267 -13.97 -9.97 -1.28
N SER A 268 -14.63 -9.92 -2.44
CA SER A 268 -14.85 -11.09 -3.30
C SER A 268 -13.56 -11.84 -3.68
N ILE A 269 -12.41 -11.16 -3.69
CA ILE A 269 -11.12 -11.72 -4.11
C ILE A 269 -10.35 -12.41 -2.97
N TRP A 270 -10.59 -12.02 -1.72
CA TRP A 270 -9.82 -12.51 -0.55
C TRP A 270 -10.67 -13.17 0.55
N ARG A 271 -12.00 -13.16 0.45
CA ARG A 271 -12.93 -13.72 1.45
C ARG A 271 -12.74 -15.19 1.82
N ASP A 272 -12.12 -15.96 0.92
CA ASP A 272 -11.90 -17.41 1.02
C ASP A 272 -10.50 -17.76 1.54
N ALA A 273 -9.62 -16.78 1.75
CA ALA A 273 -8.25 -17.00 2.20
C ALA A 273 -8.17 -17.63 3.61
N ASP A 274 -7.10 -18.40 3.84
CA ASP A 274 -6.77 -18.99 5.13
C ASP A 274 -6.01 -18.00 6.02
N VAL A 275 -5.23 -17.12 5.41
CA VAL A 275 -4.54 -16.02 6.10
C VAL A 275 -4.69 -14.74 5.28
N ILE A 276 -5.12 -13.66 5.92
CA ILE A 276 -5.18 -12.33 5.32
C ILE A 276 -4.26 -11.38 6.09
N VAL A 277 -3.43 -10.63 5.39
CA VAL A 277 -2.54 -9.61 5.95
C VAL A 277 -2.92 -8.27 5.33
N PHE A 278 -3.81 -7.53 6.00
CA PHE A 278 -4.20 -6.20 5.60
C PHE A 278 -3.09 -5.18 5.89
N ASN A 279 -3.04 -4.10 5.13
CA ASN A 279 -2.31 -2.89 5.47
C ASN A 279 -2.87 -1.72 4.67
N SER A 280 -2.96 -0.56 5.30
CA SER A 280 -3.32 0.67 4.61
C SER A 280 -2.85 1.83 5.48
N TYR A 281 -1.87 2.59 5.01
CA TYR A 281 -1.33 3.72 5.77
C TYR A 281 -0.81 4.84 4.87
N LEU A 282 -0.03 4.49 3.85
CA LEU A 282 0.80 5.47 3.13
C LEU A 282 -0.03 6.60 2.51
N TRP A 283 -1.22 6.29 2.01
CA TRP A 283 -2.09 7.24 1.31
C TRP A 283 -3.05 8.00 2.23
N TRP A 284 -3.13 7.64 3.51
CA TRP A 284 -3.84 8.37 4.55
C TRP A 284 -2.95 9.42 5.23
N ARG A 285 -1.62 9.37 5.01
CA ARG A 285 -0.71 10.38 5.52
C ARG A 285 -1.02 11.75 4.93
N LYS A 286 -1.25 12.73 5.80
CA LYS A 286 -1.43 14.14 5.44
C LYS A 286 -0.09 14.71 4.93
N GLN A 287 0.06 14.86 3.61
CA GLN A 287 1.28 15.37 2.98
C GLN A 287 1.33 16.91 2.89
N LYS A 288 0.17 17.57 3.05
CA LYS A 288 0.01 19.03 3.08
C LYS A 288 -1.04 19.40 4.12
N ALA A 289 -0.95 20.60 4.70
CA ALA A 289 -1.86 21.04 5.77
C ALA A 289 -3.34 21.14 5.32
N ASP A 290 -3.58 21.36 4.03
CA ASP A 290 -4.86 21.47 3.35
C ASP A 290 -5.36 20.15 2.72
N MET A 291 -4.60 19.05 2.86
CA MET A 291 -4.97 17.77 2.26
C MET A 291 -6.10 17.10 3.03
N MET A 292 -7.24 16.94 2.37
CA MET A 292 -8.46 16.28 2.88
C MET A 292 -8.76 14.99 2.09
N MET A 293 -9.43 14.03 2.73
CA MET A 293 -9.95 12.84 2.06
C MET A 293 -11.34 13.15 1.51
N LYS A 294 -11.60 12.83 0.24
CA LYS A 294 -12.96 12.89 -0.32
C LYS A 294 -13.66 11.55 -0.09
N VAL A 295 -14.88 11.60 0.44
CA VAL A 295 -15.68 10.42 0.79
C VAL A 295 -17.00 10.47 0.03
N MET A 296 -17.24 9.47 -0.79
CA MET A 296 -18.48 9.28 -1.51
C MET A 296 -19.41 8.35 -0.72
N TYR A 297 -20.65 8.80 -0.54
CA TYR A 297 -21.77 8.00 -0.06
C TYR A 297 -22.78 7.82 -1.19
N GLY A 298 -23.43 6.66 -1.26
CA GLY A 298 -24.43 6.38 -2.28
C GLY A 298 -23.82 6.15 -3.67
N SER A 299 -24.55 6.57 -4.69
CA SER A 299 -24.40 6.10 -6.06
C SER A 299 -24.82 7.18 -7.05
N PHE A 300 -24.04 7.41 -8.11
CA PHE A 300 -24.42 8.39 -9.13
C PHE A 300 -25.55 7.84 -10.00
N GLU A 301 -25.58 6.53 -10.17
CA GLU A 301 -26.59 5.76 -10.88
C GLU A 301 -27.96 5.83 -10.20
N ASP A 302 -27.99 5.82 -8.86
CA ASP A 302 -29.23 5.90 -8.07
C ASP A 302 -29.63 7.35 -7.71
N GLY A 303 -28.79 8.33 -8.06
CA GLY A 303 -29.06 9.77 -7.90
C GLY A 303 -28.92 10.30 -6.47
N ASP A 304 -28.42 9.49 -5.53
CA ASP A 304 -28.23 9.84 -4.12
C ASP A 304 -26.77 10.17 -3.74
N ALA A 305 -25.85 10.14 -4.72
CA ALA A 305 -24.43 10.42 -4.54
C ALA A 305 -24.16 11.72 -3.77
N LYS A 306 -23.54 11.59 -2.60
CA LYS A 306 -23.00 12.70 -1.81
C LYS A 306 -21.48 12.59 -1.73
N LEU A 307 -20.78 13.69 -1.96
CA LEU A 307 -19.32 13.78 -1.82
C LEU A 307 -19.00 14.75 -0.68
N ASP A 308 -18.46 14.22 0.42
CA ASP A 308 -17.97 15.00 1.56
C ASP A 308 -16.44 15.09 1.53
N GLU A 309 -15.89 16.09 2.22
CA GLU A 309 -14.46 16.19 2.52
C GLU A 309 -14.25 16.09 4.04
N VAL A 310 -13.35 15.21 4.45
CA VAL A 310 -13.05 14.92 5.87
C VAL A 310 -11.54 14.92 6.10
N GLU A 311 -11.12 15.02 7.37
CA GLU A 311 -9.70 14.85 7.70
C GLU A 311 -9.22 13.46 7.31
N MET A 312 -7.93 13.34 6.94
CA MET A 312 -7.40 12.09 6.40
C MET A 312 -7.54 10.90 7.37
N VAL A 313 -7.46 11.17 8.69
CA VAL A 313 -7.65 10.18 9.76
C VAL A 313 -9.11 9.73 9.91
N ASP A 314 -10.07 10.62 9.66
CA ASP A 314 -11.51 10.28 9.68
C ASP A 314 -11.86 9.40 8.48
N GLY A 315 -11.27 9.69 7.31
CA GLY A 315 -11.37 8.82 6.12
C GLY A 315 -10.82 7.42 6.37
N PHE A 316 -9.69 7.31 7.07
CA PHE A 316 -9.10 6.03 7.47
C PHE A 316 -10.00 5.27 8.45
N GLU A 317 -10.61 5.96 9.41
CA GLU A 317 -11.60 5.39 10.33
C GLU A 317 -12.83 4.86 9.60
N ILE A 318 -13.37 5.60 8.62
CA ILE A 318 -14.48 5.16 7.78
C ILE A 318 -14.12 3.85 7.06
N ALA A 319 -12.92 3.79 6.46
CA ALA A 319 -12.43 2.60 5.77
C ALA A 319 -12.29 1.39 6.73
N LEU A 320 -11.68 1.58 7.90
CA LEU A 320 -11.53 0.49 8.87
C LEU A 320 -12.87 0.05 9.48
N LYS A 321 -13.80 0.97 9.76
CA LYS A 321 -15.14 0.63 10.27
C LYS A 321 -15.90 -0.23 9.25
N LYS A 322 -15.87 0.14 7.97
CA LYS A 322 -16.53 -0.64 6.90
C LYS A 322 -15.87 -2.00 6.67
N LEU A 323 -14.54 -2.08 6.70
CA LEU A 323 -13.81 -3.37 6.68
C LEU A 323 -14.23 -4.26 7.86
N THR A 324 -14.28 -3.70 9.06
CA THR A 324 -14.61 -4.40 10.31
C THR A 324 -16.06 -4.91 10.30
N GLU A 325 -17.02 -4.08 9.86
CA GLU A 325 -18.41 -4.49 9.64
C GLU A 325 -18.50 -5.70 8.70
N TRP A 326 -17.79 -5.62 7.56
CA TRP A 326 -17.81 -6.65 6.53
C TRP A 326 -17.20 -7.97 7.04
N LEU A 327 -16.01 -7.91 7.67
CA LEU A 327 -15.33 -9.07 8.24
C LEU A 327 -16.22 -9.76 9.29
N GLY A 328 -16.81 -8.98 10.18
CA GLY A 328 -17.70 -9.45 11.25
C GLY A 328 -19.02 -10.06 10.76
N THR A 329 -19.24 -10.15 9.45
CA THR A 329 -20.46 -10.69 8.84
C THR A 329 -20.14 -11.80 7.82
N ASN A 330 -18.99 -11.72 7.14
CA ASN A 330 -18.70 -12.53 5.95
C ASN A 330 -17.51 -13.49 6.09
N ILE A 331 -16.67 -13.37 7.12
CA ILE A 331 -15.45 -14.19 7.26
C ILE A 331 -15.71 -15.47 8.05
N ASN A 332 -15.07 -16.58 7.66
CA ASN A 332 -15.11 -17.82 8.42
C ASN A 332 -14.04 -17.80 9.52
N LYS A 333 -14.43 -17.42 10.73
CA LYS A 333 -13.55 -17.34 11.90
C LYS A 333 -12.85 -18.65 12.30
N ASN A 334 -13.40 -19.81 11.92
CA ASN A 334 -12.80 -21.11 12.20
C ASN A 334 -11.71 -21.48 11.17
N LYS A 335 -11.64 -20.76 10.04
CA LYS A 335 -10.68 -20.95 8.95
C LYS A 335 -9.62 -19.86 8.93
N THR A 336 -10.06 -18.60 8.91
CA THR A 336 -9.25 -17.46 8.49
C THR A 336 -8.55 -16.79 9.66
N ARG A 337 -7.21 -16.70 9.60
CA ARG A 337 -6.41 -15.85 10.50
C ARG A 337 -6.23 -14.47 9.86
N ILE A 338 -6.50 -13.41 10.61
CA ILE A 338 -6.45 -12.03 10.10
C ILE A 338 -5.33 -11.28 10.82
N PHE A 339 -4.49 -10.61 10.02
CA PHE A 339 -3.43 -9.73 10.47
C PHE A 339 -3.63 -8.34 9.87
N PHE A 340 -3.17 -7.31 10.59
CA PHE A 340 -3.02 -5.97 10.06
C PHE A 340 -1.57 -5.50 10.27
N ALA A 341 -0.81 -5.30 9.20
CA ALA A 341 0.55 -4.79 9.32
C ALA A 341 0.52 -3.30 9.66
N GLY A 342 1.23 -2.92 10.73
CA GLY A 342 1.25 -1.55 11.24
C GLY A 342 1.78 -0.51 10.24
N SER A 343 1.62 0.77 10.59
CA SER A 343 2.09 1.91 9.81
C SER A 343 3.57 1.78 9.42
N SER A 344 3.86 1.73 8.12
CA SER A 344 5.23 1.92 7.64
C SER A 344 5.56 3.41 7.64
N PRO A 345 6.62 3.84 8.36
CA PRO A 345 7.07 5.23 8.31
C PRO A 345 7.70 5.56 6.96
N ALA A 346 7.98 6.85 6.78
CA ALA A 346 8.71 7.36 5.62
C ALA A 346 9.64 8.48 6.08
N HIS A 347 10.91 8.36 5.73
CA HIS A 347 12.00 9.20 6.21
C HIS A 347 12.19 10.41 5.30
N SER A 348 11.15 11.24 5.20
CA SER A 348 11.08 12.41 4.31
C SER A 348 11.78 13.66 4.84
N TRP A 349 11.99 13.76 6.15
CA TRP A 349 12.55 14.92 6.85
C TRP A 349 13.68 14.44 7.75
N ALA A 350 14.91 14.76 7.40
CA ALA A 350 16.08 14.33 8.16
C ALA A 350 16.22 15.05 9.50
N SER A 351 15.59 16.21 9.66
CA SER A 351 15.49 16.90 10.95
C SER A 351 14.81 16.04 12.04
N ASP A 352 13.94 15.09 11.68
CA ASP A 352 13.35 14.10 12.62
C ASP A 352 14.44 13.25 13.34
N TRP A 353 15.65 13.17 12.80
CA TRP A 353 16.82 12.50 13.40
C TRP A 353 18.09 13.38 13.45
N GLY A 354 17.95 14.70 13.28
CA GLY A 354 19.05 15.67 13.37
C GLY A 354 19.93 15.80 12.11
N GLY A 355 19.47 15.29 10.97
CA GLY A 355 20.11 15.45 9.66
C GLY A 355 19.65 16.69 8.87
N ASP A 356 20.02 16.74 7.60
CA ASP A 356 19.74 17.84 6.66
C ASP A 356 18.53 17.51 5.77
N ASP A 357 17.43 18.26 5.91
CA ASP A 357 16.18 18.05 5.15
C ASP A 357 16.36 18.14 3.63
N ASN A 358 17.40 18.84 3.15
CA ASN A 358 17.73 18.85 1.72
C ASN A 358 18.20 17.48 1.21
N LYS A 359 18.51 16.51 2.08
CA LYS A 359 18.92 15.14 1.74
C LYS A 359 17.80 14.12 1.94
N LYS A 360 16.87 14.35 2.89
CA LYS A 360 15.89 13.33 3.32
C LYS A 360 16.65 12.06 3.76
N CYS A 361 16.24 10.87 3.32
CA CYS A 361 16.95 9.60 3.52
C CYS A 361 18.21 9.40 2.64
N LEU A 362 18.64 10.36 1.82
CA LEU A 362 19.79 10.18 0.93
C LEU A 362 21.11 10.11 1.71
N ASN A 363 21.93 9.10 1.39
CA ASN A 363 23.21 8.78 2.05
C ASN A 363 23.08 8.38 3.54
N GLU A 364 21.89 8.03 4.01
CA GLU A 364 21.71 7.38 5.30
C GLU A 364 22.10 5.90 5.18
N THR A 365 23.15 5.48 5.90
CA THR A 365 23.74 4.12 5.81
C THR A 365 23.66 3.31 7.10
N GLU A 366 23.28 3.96 8.21
CA GLU A 366 23.11 3.33 9.53
C GLU A 366 21.73 3.67 10.12
N PRO A 367 21.12 2.76 10.90
CA PRO A 367 19.88 3.04 11.59
C PRO A 367 20.09 4.01 12.77
N ILE A 368 19.01 4.60 13.24
CA ILE A 368 18.98 5.44 14.43
C ILE A 368 19.25 4.54 15.66
N GLN A 369 20.23 4.94 16.48
CA GLN A 369 20.65 4.17 17.67
C GLN A 369 19.97 4.63 18.98
N ARG A 370 19.19 5.73 18.94
CA ARG A 370 18.52 6.29 20.13
C ARG A 370 17.36 5.38 20.56
N GLU A 371 17.57 4.55 21.57
CA GLU A 371 16.52 3.69 22.16
C GLU A 371 15.23 4.49 22.48
N GLY A 372 14.08 3.88 22.17
CA GLY A 372 12.78 4.54 22.30
C GLY A 372 12.47 5.57 21.22
N TYR A 373 13.24 5.65 20.13
CA TYR A 373 12.96 6.56 19.01
C TYR A 373 11.53 6.40 18.49
N LYS A 374 10.91 7.53 18.17
CA LYS A 374 9.67 7.67 17.39
C LYS A 374 9.88 8.87 16.46
N GLY A 375 9.59 8.71 15.18
CA GLY A 375 9.66 9.76 14.18
C GLY A 375 8.56 10.79 14.43
N ALA A 376 8.91 12.08 14.37
CA ALA A 376 7.94 13.15 14.64
C ALA A 376 6.82 13.20 13.59
N THR A 377 7.11 12.73 12.36
CA THR A 377 6.15 12.65 11.24
C THR A 377 5.44 11.31 11.08
N THR A 378 5.65 10.37 12.01
CA THR A 378 4.97 9.07 12.06
C THR A 378 3.75 9.15 12.99
N ASP A 379 2.54 9.10 12.42
CA ASP A 379 1.30 9.07 13.20
C ASP A 379 1.05 7.68 13.81
N TYR A 380 1.40 7.55 15.09
CA TYR A 380 1.15 6.37 15.91
C TYR A 380 -0.34 6.19 16.28
N SER A 381 -1.11 7.28 16.39
CA SER A 381 -2.50 7.25 16.86
C SER A 381 -3.43 6.49 15.90
N MET A 382 -3.08 6.46 14.61
CA MET A 382 -3.78 5.65 13.61
C MET A 382 -3.78 4.15 13.96
N MET A 383 -2.72 3.62 14.57
CA MET A 383 -2.65 2.21 14.94
C MET A 383 -3.39 1.90 16.24
N ASP A 384 -3.41 2.85 17.18
CA ASP A 384 -4.26 2.75 18.37
C ASP A 384 -5.75 2.77 17.98
N LYS A 385 -6.14 3.67 17.08
CA LYS A 385 -7.50 3.75 16.50
C LYS A 385 -7.86 2.50 15.69
N ALA A 386 -6.92 1.93 14.94
CA ALA A 386 -7.13 0.65 14.25
C ALA A 386 -7.38 -0.50 15.24
N LYS A 387 -6.61 -0.56 16.33
CA LYS A 387 -6.78 -1.55 17.41
C LYS A 387 -8.15 -1.42 18.08
N GLU A 388 -8.58 -0.20 18.37
CA GLU A 388 -9.91 0.08 18.94
C GLU A 388 -11.03 -0.42 18.01
N ILE A 389 -10.98 -0.04 16.72
CA ILE A 389 -11.99 -0.42 15.73
C ILE A 389 -12.06 -1.94 15.56
N PHE A 390 -10.92 -2.63 15.43
CA PHE A 390 -10.90 -4.08 15.32
C PHE A 390 -11.37 -4.79 16.60
N GLY A 391 -11.25 -4.16 17.78
CA GLY A 391 -11.79 -4.69 19.04
C GLY A 391 -13.30 -4.99 19.00
N ALA A 392 -14.06 -4.36 18.09
CA ALA A 392 -15.47 -4.68 17.86
C ALA A 392 -15.73 -6.08 17.29
N LEU A 393 -14.69 -6.79 16.84
CA LEU A 393 -14.76 -8.17 16.33
C LEU A 393 -14.54 -9.24 17.41
N GLU A 394 -13.93 -8.89 18.55
CA GLU A 394 -13.65 -9.84 19.63
C GLU A 394 -14.93 -10.53 20.16
N PRO A 395 -16.07 -9.83 20.40
CA PRO A 395 -17.32 -10.49 20.82
C PRO A 395 -17.89 -11.46 19.77
N LYS A 396 -17.47 -11.35 18.50
CA LYS A 396 -17.84 -12.28 17.43
C LYS A 396 -16.89 -13.49 17.35
N GLY A 397 -15.78 -13.46 18.09
CA GLY A 397 -14.70 -14.45 18.02
C GLY A 397 -13.85 -14.32 16.76
N ILE A 398 -13.69 -13.10 16.23
CA ILE A 398 -12.80 -12.80 15.10
C ILE A 398 -11.70 -11.90 15.64
N HIS A 399 -10.48 -12.41 15.72
CA HIS A 399 -9.31 -11.64 16.16
C HIS A 399 -8.55 -11.07 14.95
N VAL A 400 -8.14 -9.80 15.05
CA VAL A 400 -7.26 -9.14 14.05
C VAL A 400 -5.93 -8.81 14.72
N GLN A 401 -4.92 -9.62 14.46
CA GLN A 401 -3.60 -9.44 15.06
C GLN A 401 -2.85 -8.30 14.36
N ILE A 402 -2.66 -7.18 15.05
CA ILE A 402 -1.79 -6.10 14.54
C ILE A 402 -0.33 -6.56 14.63
N LEU A 403 0.39 -6.56 13.51
CA LEU A 403 1.84 -6.68 13.50
C LEU A 403 2.41 -5.31 13.82
N ASN A 404 2.80 -5.07 15.08
CA ASN A 404 3.32 -3.77 15.52
C ASN A 404 4.76 -3.55 15.02
N ILE A 405 4.86 -3.14 13.75
CA ILE A 405 6.10 -2.90 13.01
C ILE A 405 6.49 -1.42 12.91
N THR A 406 5.63 -0.51 13.39
CA THR A 406 5.80 0.95 13.20
C THR A 406 7.10 1.44 13.83
N GLN A 407 7.27 1.23 15.14
CA GLN A 407 8.42 1.77 15.87
C GLN A 407 9.73 1.13 15.44
N LEU A 408 9.77 -0.20 15.23
CA LEU A 408 10.98 -0.86 14.74
C LEU A 408 11.38 -0.35 13.35
N SER A 409 10.44 0.06 12.50
CA SER A 409 10.74 0.61 11.18
C SER A 409 11.18 2.08 11.23
N ASP A 410 10.74 2.84 12.24
CA ASP A 410 11.10 4.24 12.48
C ASP A 410 12.60 4.44 12.77
N TYR A 411 13.31 3.39 13.21
CA TYR A 411 14.78 3.45 13.34
C TYR A 411 15.50 3.39 11.99
N ARG A 412 14.83 2.94 10.91
CA ARG A 412 15.49 2.39 9.71
C ARG A 412 15.62 3.37 8.55
N LYS A 413 15.96 4.61 8.84
CA LYS A 413 16.29 5.66 7.84
C LYS A 413 17.24 5.20 6.73
N ASP A 414 18.09 4.21 7.03
CA ASP A 414 19.07 3.60 6.14
C ASP A 414 18.47 2.69 5.05
N ALA A 415 17.33 2.04 5.27
CA ALA A 415 16.91 0.90 4.46
C ALA A 415 16.00 1.23 3.25
N HIS A 416 15.83 2.52 2.92
CA HIS A 416 15.04 2.97 1.78
C HIS A 416 15.80 2.86 0.44
N PRO A 417 15.13 2.69 -0.72
CA PRO A 417 15.79 2.70 -2.02
C PRO A 417 16.53 3.99 -2.34
N THR A 418 16.10 5.13 -1.80
CA THR A 418 16.62 6.45 -2.16
C THR A 418 16.53 6.64 -3.69
N ILE A 419 17.67 6.70 -4.38
CA ILE A 419 17.80 6.78 -5.84
C ILE A 419 18.04 5.42 -6.50
N PHE A 420 18.43 4.40 -5.75
CA PHE A 420 18.84 3.07 -6.21
C PHE A 420 17.63 2.19 -6.55
N ARG A 421 16.87 2.61 -7.55
CA ARG A 421 15.72 1.88 -8.10
C ARG A 421 15.48 2.28 -9.55
N ARG A 422 14.66 1.51 -10.26
CA ARG A 422 14.20 1.91 -11.59
C ARG A 422 13.42 3.22 -11.54
N GLN A 423 13.79 4.12 -12.44
CA GLN A 423 13.04 5.33 -12.77
C GLN A 423 12.26 5.03 -14.05
N PHE A 424 10.94 4.81 -13.93
CA PHE A 424 10.08 4.51 -15.09
C PHE A 424 9.89 5.70 -16.03
N VAL A 425 10.08 6.92 -15.51
CA VAL A 425 10.14 8.16 -16.27
C VAL A 425 11.62 8.60 -16.28
N PRO A 426 12.20 8.94 -17.45
CA PRO A 426 13.55 9.49 -17.52
C PRO A 426 13.69 10.76 -16.66
N LEU A 427 14.76 10.83 -15.88
CA LEU A 427 15.02 12.00 -15.03
C LEU A 427 15.46 13.21 -15.86
N THR A 428 15.01 14.40 -15.48
CA THR A 428 15.50 15.66 -16.07
C THR A 428 16.91 15.98 -15.57
N LYS A 429 17.60 16.94 -16.21
CA LYS A 429 18.95 17.37 -15.77
C LYS A 429 18.93 17.95 -14.36
N GLU A 430 17.87 18.67 -14.03
CA GLU A 430 17.63 19.31 -12.73
C GLU A 430 17.40 18.25 -11.65
N GLN A 431 16.66 17.18 -11.98
CA GLN A 431 16.51 16.03 -11.09
C GLN A 431 17.84 15.31 -10.87
N ILE A 432 18.59 15.01 -11.94
CA ILE A 432 19.92 14.36 -11.82
C ILE A 432 20.87 15.20 -10.97
N ALA A 433 20.84 16.53 -11.10
CA ALA A 433 21.63 17.45 -10.28
C ALA A 433 21.15 17.55 -8.81
N ASN A 434 19.92 17.14 -8.50
CA ASN A 434 19.36 17.12 -7.14
C ASN A 434 18.76 15.74 -6.77
N PRO A 435 19.60 14.75 -6.40
CA PRO A 435 19.17 13.38 -6.10
C PRO A 435 18.08 13.24 -5.03
N SER A 436 18.06 14.09 -4.01
CA SER A 436 17.03 14.06 -2.96
C SER A 436 15.65 14.48 -3.47
N GLY A 437 15.58 15.21 -4.59
CA GLY A 437 14.33 15.61 -5.24
C GLY A 437 13.49 14.42 -5.72
N TYR A 438 14.14 13.32 -6.14
CA TYR A 438 13.47 12.10 -6.63
C TYR A 438 13.74 10.85 -5.77
N ALA A 439 14.47 10.99 -4.67
CA ALA A 439 14.71 9.92 -3.70
C ALA A 439 13.40 9.39 -3.10
N ASP A 440 13.25 8.07 -3.12
CA ASP A 440 12.16 7.35 -2.44
C ASP A 440 12.59 7.01 -1.02
N CYS A 441 11.94 7.67 -0.06
CA CYS A 441 12.11 7.48 1.38
C CYS A 441 10.89 6.81 2.01
N THR A 442 10.16 5.99 1.24
CA THR A 442 8.85 5.42 1.60
C THR A 442 8.83 3.91 1.45
N HIS A 443 9.27 3.40 0.30
CA HIS A 443 9.44 1.96 0.07
C HIS A 443 10.76 1.48 0.66
N TRP A 444 11.01 0.18 0.67
CA TRP A 444 12.14 -0.44 1.35
C TRP A 444 12.94 -1.31 0.38
N CYS A 445 14.26 -1.20 0.44
CA CYS A 445 15.15 -2.12 -0.25
C CYS A 445 14.88 -3.57 0.19
N LEU A 446 15.01 -4.50 -0.75
CA LEU A 446 14.97 -5.95 -0.50
C LEU A 446 16.28 -6.61 -0.93
N PRO A 447 16.93 -7.44 -0.08
CA PRO A 447 16.56 -7.78 1.30
C PRO A 447 16.66 -6.56 2.24
N GLY A 448 15.91 -6.56 3.34
CA GLY A 448 15.82 -5.41 4.25
C GLY A 448 14.66 -5.46 5.25
N VAL A 449 14.14 -4.30 5.63
CA VAL A 449 13.17 -4.12 6.74
C VAL A 449 11.91 -4.98 6.61
N PRO A 450 11.27 -5.15 5.44
CA PRO A 450 10.09 -6.00 5.30
C PRO A 450 10.34 -7.49 5.59
N ASP A 451 11.59 -7.96 5.52
CA ASP A 451 11.94 -9.33 5.90
C ASP A 451 11.68 -9.55 7.41
N VAL A 452 11.94 -8.53 8.24
CA VAL A 452 11.65 -8.57 9.68
C VAL A 452 10.15 -8.52 9.95
N TRP A 453 9.37 -7.77 9.18
CA TRP A 453 7.90 -7.81 9.28
C TRP A 453 7.35 -9.21 8.98
N ASN A 454 7.99 -9.91 8.04
CA ASN A 454 7.67 -11.29 7.69
C ASN A 454 8.20 -12.32 8.70
N GLU A 455 9.26 -12.02 9.45
CA GLU A 455 9.65 -12.81 10.63
C GLU A 455 8.61 -12.71 11.76
N PHE A 456 8.02 -11.53 11.99
CA PHE A 456 6.89 -11.41 12.92
C PHE A 456 5.69 -12.25 12.44
N LEU A 457 5.29 -12.12 11.17
CA LEU A 457 4.21 -12.92 10.59
C LEU A 457 4.50 -14.43 10.66
N TYR A 458 5.73 -14.84 10.35
CA TYR A 458 6.19 -16.24 10.49
C TYR A 458 6.07 -16.73 11.94
N ALA A 459 6.55 -15.94 12.91
CA ALA A 459 6.47 -16.27 14.33
C ALA A 459 5.01 -16.45 14.77
N TYR A 460 4.11 -15.54 14.38
CA TYR A 460 2.68 -15.70 14.63
C TYR A 460 2.07 -16.91 13.92
N LEU A 461 2.45 -17.23 12.67
CA LEU A 461 1.84 -18.35 11.93
C LEU A 461 2.33 -19.73 12.39
N VAL A 462 3.60 -19.84 12.81
CA VAL A 462 4.23 -21.13 13.14
C VAL A 462 4.18 -21.41 14.65
N HIS A 463 4.28 -20.38 15.50
CA HIS A 463 4.39 -20.51 16.96
C HIS A 463 3.19 -19.94 17.75
N LYS A 464 2.20 -19.36 17.07
CA LYS A 464 0.88 -18.98 17.60
C LYS A 464 -0.23 -19.34 16.60
#